data_AF-A0A1J5SNK0-F1
#
_entry.id   AF-A0A1J5SNK0-F1
#
_cell.length_a   1.000
_cell.length_b   1.000
_cell.length_c   1.000
_cell.angle_alpha   90.00
_cell.angle_beta   90.00
_cell.angle_gamma   90.00
#
_symmetry.space_group_name_H-M   'P 1'
#
loop_
_entity.id
_entity.type
_entity.pdbx_description
1 polymer ?
#
loop_
_entity_poly.entity_id
_entity_poly.type
_entity_poly.pdbx_seq_one_letter_code
_entity_poly.pdbx_strand_id
1 'polypeptide(L)'
;MVGQDKELGLFKYLPSGRRALIHFFVMLIVSCLLGPLIGPVLSNWINPPQAWGISTRIGDYSLMNVLLWGLAFLMFEVFFYTGWLISLARKGWEEGRPKSWYN
;
A
#
# COMPACT_ATOMS: atom_id res chain seq x y z
N MET A 1 -36.43 -2.42 -7.57
CA MET A 1 -35.78 -1.17 -7.11
C MET A 1 -35.01 -1.33 -5.80
N VAL A 2 -35.50 -2.09 -4.81
CA VAL A 2 -34.81 -2.30 -3.49
C VAL A 2 -33.38 -2.89 -3.57
N GLY A 3 -33.05 -3.64 -4.64
CA GLY A 3 -31.69 -4.19 -4.83
C GLY A 3 -30.64 -3.18 -5.31
N GLN A 4 -31.04 -2.19 -6.11
CA GLN A 4 -30.14 -1.17 -6.66
C GLN A 4 -29.64 -0.20 -5.58
N ASP A 5 -30.50 0.18 -4.63
CA ASP A 5 -30.13 1.08 -3.53
C ASP A 5 -29.11 0.44 -2.57
N LYS A 6 -29.19 -0.89 -2.38
CA LYS A 6 -28.22 -1.65 -1.57
C LYS A 6 -26.85 -1.74 -2.22
N GLU A 7 -26.79 -1.96 -3.54
CA GLU A 7 -25.52 -1.93 -4.27
C GLU A 7 -24.90 -0.54 -4.24
N LEU A 8 -25.69 0.52 -4.45
CA LEU A 8 -25.22 1.92 -4.35
C LEU A 8 -24.67 2.25 -2.96
N GLY A 9 -25.27 1.73 -1.88
CA GLY A 9 -24.77 1.92 -0.51
C GLY A 9 -23.42 1.23 -0.23
N LEU A 10 -23.22 0.04 -0.80
CA LEU A 10 -21.99 -0.76 -0.67
C LEU A 10 -20.79 -0.13 -1.36
N PHE A 11 -21.00 0.45 -2.56
CA PHE A 11 -19.94 1.11 -3.32
C PHE A 11 -19.71 2.57 -2.94
N LYS A 12 -20.56 3.15 -2.08
CA LYS A 12 -20.46 4.56 -1.66
C LYS A 12 -19.09 4.93 -1.09
N TYR A 13 -18.46 4.00 -0.37
CA TYR A 13 -17.17 4.22 0.30
C TYR A 13 -15.96 3.75 -0.50
N LEU A 14 -16.17 2.98 -1.58
CA LEU A 14 -15.09 2.51 -2.42
C LEU A 14 -14.65 3.60 -3.41
N PRO A 15 -13.35 3.78 -3.65
CA PRO A 15 -12.88 4.71 -4.67
C PRO A 15 -13.35 4.25 -6.05
N SER A 16 -13.71 5.20 -6.91
CA SER A 16 -13.98 4.90 -8.32
C SER A 16 -12.73 4.35 -9.01
N GLY A 17 -12.90 3.58 -10.09
CA GLY A 17 -11.76 2.98 -10.82
C GLY A 17 -10.69 4.01 -11.22
N ARG A 18 -11.10 5.22 -11.63
CA ARG A 18 -10.17 6.32 -11.93
C ARG A 18 -9.38 6.78 -10.70
N ARG A 19 -10.00 6.87 -9.52
CA ARG A 19 -9.31 7.20 -8.27
C ARG A 19 -8.38 6.08 -7.83
N ALA A 20 -8.78 4.82 -7.98
CA ALA A 20 -7.93 3.68 -7.68
C ALA A 20 -6.66 3.64 -8.55
N LEU A 21 -6.77 3.97 -9.84
CA LEU A 21 -5.61 4.13 -10.73
C LEU A 21 -4.69 5.27 -10.28
N ILE A 22 -5.25 6.41 -9.86
CA ILE A 22 -4.47 7.52 -9.33
C ILE A 22 -3.72 7.09 -8.06
N HIS A 23 -4.40 6.42 -7.12
CA HIS A 23 -3.76 5.90 -5.92
C HIS A 23 -2.61 4.92 -6.26
N PHE A 24 -2.83 4.02 -7.22
CA PHE A 24 -1.79 3.11 -7.67
C PHE A 24 -0.59 3.81 -8.29
N PHE A 25 -0.83 4.83 -9.11
CA PHE A 25 0.26 5.62 -9.71
C PHE A 25 1.05 6.39 -8.66
N VAL A 26 0.37 6.94 -7.65
CA VAL A 26 1.02 7.60 -6.51
C VAL A 26 1.88 6.60 -5.73
N MET A 27 1.35 5.43 -5.39
CA MET A 27 2.11 4.36 -4.73
C MET A 27 3.34 3.96 -5.55
N LEU A 28 3.18 3.79 -6.87
CA LEU A 28 4.31 3.48 -7.75
C LEU A 28 5.42 4.54 -7.69
N ILE A 29 5.05 5.83 -7.78
CA ILE A 29 6.03 6.93 -7.69
C ILE A 29 6.71 6.93 -6.32
N VAL A 30 5.93 6.82 -5.25
CA VAL A 30 6.44 6.85 -3.88
C VAL A 30 7.39 5.68 -3.64
N SER A 31 7.03 4.47 -4.05
CA SER A 31 7.87 3.27 -3.96
C SER A 31 9.17 3.40 -4.77
N CYS A 32 9.10 3.99 -5.97
CA CYS A 32 10.29 4.25 -6.79
C CYS A 32 11.23 5.29 -6.17
N LEU A 33 10.74 6.21 -5.34
CA LEU A 33 11.57 7.23 -4.68
C LEU A 33 12.09 6.74 -3.32
N LEU A 34 11.21 6.16 -2.50
CA LEU A 34 11.51 5.76 -1.13
C LEU A 34 12.22 4.42 -1.03
N GLY A 35 11.91 3.44 -1.89
CA GLY A 35 12.57 2.14 -1.90
C GLY A 35 14.09 2.27 -2.08
N PRO A 36 14.57 3.01 -3.10
CA PRO A 36 16.00 3.27 -3.27
C PRO A 36 16.64 4.13 -2.18
N LEU A 37 15.87 5.02 -1.53
CA LEU A 37 16.38 5.90 -0.49
C LEU A 37 16.57 5.16 0.84
N ILE A 38 15.58 4.37 1.24
CA ILE A 38 15.51 3.72 2.55
C ILE A 38 16.11 2.32 2.52
N GLY A 39 15.90 1.57 1.43
CA GLY A 39 16.28 0.17 1.32
C GLY A 39 17.76 -0.12 1.52
N PRO A 40 18.67 0.52 0.75
CA PRO A 40 20.11 0.36 0.91
C PRO A 40 20.61 0.73 2.30
N VAL A 41 19.97 1.71 2.96
CA VAL A 41 20.28 2.08 4.35
C VAL A 41 19.87 0.93 5.28
N LEU A 42 18.63 0.45 5.20
CA LEU A 42 18.13 -0.66 6.02
C LEU A 42 18.94 -1.95 5.83
N SER A 43 19.37 -2.26 4.62
CA SER A 43 20.25 -3.42 4.36
C SER A 43 21.54 -3.37 5.18
N ASN A 44 22.13 -2.19 5.37
CA ASN A 44 23.32 -2.04 6.23
C ASN A 44 23.01 -2.21 7.72
N TRP A 45 21.83 -1.80 8.16
CA TRP A 45 21.39 -2.00 9.55
C TRP A 45 21.13 -3.47 9.85
N ILE A 46 20.57 -4.21 8.89
CA ILE A 46 20.29 -5.65 9.03
C ILE A 46 21.58 -6.47 8.93
N ASN A 47 22.55 -6.06 8.12
CA ASN A 47 23.81 -6.79 7.92
C ASN A 47 25.07 -5.93 8.17
N PRO A 48 25.31 -5.52 9.43
CA PRO A 48 26.39 -4.59 9.78
C PRO A 48 27.81 -5.08 9.43
N PRO A 49 28.18 -6.37 9.51
CA PRO A 49 29.55 -6.81 9.22
C PRO A 49 29.98 -6.56 7.76
N GLN A 50 29.05 -6.63 6.80
CA GLN A 50 29.33 -6.36 5.39
C GLN A 50 29.42 -4.86 5.09
N ALA A 51 28.67 -4.03 5.80
CA ALA A 51 28.62 -2.59 5.57
C ALA A 51 29.76 -1.81 6.27
N TRP A 52 30.31 -2.35 7.36
CA TRP A 52 31.31 -1.64 8.20
C TRP A 52 32.74 -2.17 8.00
N GLY A 53 32.91 -3.25 7.25
CA GLY A 53 34.17 -3.98 7.17
C GLY A 53 35.27 -3.33 6.34
N ILE A 54 34.96 -2.69 5.20
CA ILE A 54 36.01 -2.28 4.22
C ILE A 54 35.71 -0.99 3.44
N SER A 55 34.46 -0.54 3.34
CA SER A 55 34.10 0.61 2.50
C SER A 55 33.26 1.62 3.26
N THR A 56 33.61 2.91 3.16
CA THR A 56 32.80 4.05 3.63
C THR A 56 31.47 4.21 2.86
N ARG A 57 31.13 3.27 1.98
CA ARG A 57 29.90 3.32 1.18
C ARG A 57 28.73 2.77 2.00
N ILE A 58 27.90 3.69 2.48
CA ILE A 58 26.64 3.37 3.14
C ILE A 58 25.67 2.86 2.06
N GLY A 59 25.53 1.54 1.93
CA GLY A 59 24.43 0.90 1.20
C GLY A 59 24.84 0.44 -0.20
N ASP A 60 24.34 -0.74 -0.58
CA ASP A 60 24.44 -1.21 -1.95
C ASP A 60 23.38 -0.52 -2.82
N TYR A 61 23.79 0.45 -3.63
CA TYR A 61 22.94 1.11 -4.61
C TYR A 61 23.03 0.47 -6.00
N SER A 62 23.41 -0.81 -6.08
CA SER A 62 23.33 -1.56 -7.33
C SER A 62 21.91 -1.48 -7.90
N LEU A 63 21.80 -1.42 -9.23
CA LEU A 63 20.51 -1.31 -9.92
C LEU A 63 19.56 -2.45 -9.52
N MET A 64 20.12 -3.65 -9.28
CA MET A 64 19.35 -4.79 -8.77
C MET A 64 18.79 -4.53 -7.36
N ASN A 65 19.62 -4.07 -6.42
CA ASN A 65 19.18 -3.84 -5.04
C ASN A 65 18.15 -2.71 -4.94
N VAL A 66 18.36 -1.63 -5.72
CA VAL A 66 17.43 -0.50 -5.87
C VAL A 66 16.06 -0.97 -6.37
N LEU A 67 16.04 -1.81 -7.41
CA LEU A 67 14.80 -2.35 -7.96
C LEU A 67 14.08 -3.30 -6.98
N LEU A 68 14.82 -4.16 -6.29
CA LEU A 68 14.27 -5.07 -5.29
C LEU A 68 13.60 -4.32 -4.14
N TRP A 69 14.26 -3.28 -3.62
CA TRP A 69 13.68 -2.45 -2.57
C TRP A 69 12.50 -1.61 -3.04
N GLY A 70 12.54 -1.08 -4.27
CA GLY A 70 11.40 -0.42 -4.89
C GLY A 70 10.19 -1.35 -5.03
N LEU A 71 10.41 -2.58 -5.50
CA LEU A 71 9.36 -3.60 -5.61
C LEU A 71 8.81 -4.01 -4.23
N ALA A 72 9.70 -4.21 -3.26
CA ALA A 72 9.30 -4.59 -1.89
C ALA A 72 8.45 -3.49 -1.23
N PHE A 73 8.81 -2.22 -1.41
CA PHE A 73 8.01 -1.08 -0.94
C PHE A 73 6.65 -1.04 -1.64
N LEU A 74 6.61 -1.27 -2.96
CA LEU A 74 5.36 -1.28 -3.70
C LEU A 74 4.43 -2.40 -3.22
N MET A 75 4.96 -3.59 -2.99
CA MET A 75 4.18 -4.71 -2.43
C MET A 75 3.65 -4.37 -1.04
N PHE A 76 4.47 -3.74 -0.20
CA PHE A 76 4.05 -3.27 1.11
C PHE A 76 2.91 -2.25 1.01
N GLU A 77 3.04 -1.21 0.19
CA GLU A 77 1.98 -0.20 -0.01
C GLU A 77 0.69 -0.82 -0.53
N VAL A 78 0.77 -1.73 -1.51
CA VAL A 78 -0.38 -2.44 -2.06
C VAL A 78 -1.09 -3.25 -0.98
N PHE A 79 -0.36 -3.93 -0.10
CA PHE A 79 -0.96 -4.69 1.01
C PHE A 79 -1.79 -3.79 1.93
N PHE A 80 -1.24 -2.65 2.37
CA PHE A 80 -1.98 -1.70 3.22
C PHE A 80 -3.16 -1.07 2.48
N TYR A 81 -2.99 -0.75 1.20
CA TYR A 81 -4.06 -0.21 0.37
C TYR A 81 -5.22 -1.19 0.21
N THR A 82 -4.94 -2.48 0.01
CA THR A 82 -5.97 -3.53 -0.03
C THR A 82 -6.68 -3.65 1.33
N GLY A 83 -5.95 -3.63 2.44
CA GLY A 83 -6.54 -3.64 3.79
C GLY A 83 -7.46 -2.43 4.05
N TRP A 84 -7.05 -1.26 3.56
CA TRP A 84 -7.87 -0.04 3.60
C TRP A 84 -9.15 -0.18 2.77
N LEU A 85 -9.07 -0.70 1.55
CA LEU A 85 -10.24 -0.96 0.71
C LEU A 85 -11.23 -1.94 1.36
N ILE A 86 -10.74 -3.00 1.98
CA ILE A 86 -11.57 -3.96 2.72
C ILE A 86 -12.29 -3.27 3.88
N SER A 87 -11.59 -2.39 4.60
CA SER A 87 -12.16 -1.62 5.71
C SER A 87 -13.27 -0.68 5.25
N LEU A 88 -13.09 -0.03 4.09
CA LEU A 88 -14.11 0.82 3.48
C LEU A 88 -15.33 0.01 2.99
N ALA A 89 -15.08 -1.13 2.36
CA ALA A 89 -16.15 -2.03 1.93
C ALA A 89 -16.96 -2.55 3.13
N ARG A 90 -16.29 -2.89 4.24
CA ARG A 90 -16.94 -3.29 5.49
C ARG A 90 -17.81 -2.18 6.06
N LYS A 91 -17.34 -0.94 6.06
CA LYS A 91 -18.13 0.22 6.50
C LYS A 91 -19.41 0.41 5.66
N GLY A 92 -19.29 0.30 4.34
CA GLY A 92 -20.45 0.34 3.43
C GLY A 92 -21.44 -0.79 3.68
N TRP A 93 -20.94 -2.00 3.96
CA TRP A 93 -21.78 -3.14 4.33
C TRP A 93 -22.53 -2.91 5.65
N GLU A 94 -21.88 -2.37 6.67
CA GLU A 94 -22.49 -2.12 7.99
C GLU A 94 -23.58 -1.04 7.92
N GLU A 95 -23.39 0.02 7.14
CA GLU A 95 -24.41 1.06 6.92
C GLU A 95 -25.58 0.59 6.04
N GLY A 96 -25.33 -0.35 5.11
CA GLY A 96 -26.36 -0.95 4.27
C GLY A 96 -27.21 -2.02 4.98
N ARG A 97 -26.82 -2.45 6.20
CA ARG A 97 -27.66 -3.34 7.01
C ARG A 97 -28.86 -2.55 7.54
N PRO A 98 -30.08 -3.09 7.42
CA PRO A 98 -31.23 -2.47 8.09
C PRO A 98 -30.93 -2.42 9.59
N LYS A 99 -31.08 -1.25 10.21
CA LYS A 99 -31.10 -1.14 11.68
C LYS A 99 -32.13 -2.16 12.17
N SER A 100 -31.71 -3.14 12.96
CA SER A 100 -32.66 -4.10 13.51
C SER A 100 -33.71 -3.33 14.30
N TRP A 101 -34.96 -3.74 14.16
CA TRP A 101 -36.15 -3.14 14.77
C TRP A 101 -36.18 -3.16 16.32
N TYR A 102 -35.04 -3.45 16.96
CA TYR A 102 -34.89 -3.69 18.40
C TYR A 102 -34.06 -2.60 19.12
N ASN A 103 -34.09 -1.36 18.61
CA ASN A 103 -33.70 -0.15 19.34
C ASN A 103 -34.72 0.96 19.11
#